data_AF-A0A937B049-F1
#
_entry.id   AF-A0A937B049-F1
#
_cell.length_a   1.000
_cell.length_b   1.000
_cell.length_c   1.000
_cell.angle_alpha   90.00
_cell.angle_beta   90.00
_cell.angle_gamma   90.00
#
_symmetry.space_group_name_H-M   'P 1'
#
loop_
_entity.id
_entity.type
_entity.pdbx_description
1 polymer ?
#
loop_
_entity_poly.entity_id
_entity_poly.type
_entity_poly.pdbx_seq_one_letter_code
_entity_poly.pdbx_strand_id
1 'polypeptide(L)'
;SQATFGLNSRGLAAAVAYYPGCNPQFDTGIDVPLLLLAGDKDDWTPADRCRSMVSAQKRGGMVDAIYYPDAYHSFDSKQPDRTVPGAAGRQHRLVYDTVGAPDAEARTRAFFAKYLRP
;
A
#
# COMPACT_ATOMS: atom_id res chain seq x y z
N SER A 1 -15.31 7.17 -0.84
CA SER A 1 -14.72 5.86 -1.18
C SER A 1 -14.20 5.88 -2.60
N GLN A 2 -13.34 4.94 -3.02
CA GLN A 2 -12.95 4.82 -4.44
C GLN A 2 -14.19 4.68 -5.34
N ALA A 3 -15.20 3.93 -4.88
CA ALA A 3 -16.50 3.81 -5.54
C ALA A 3 -17.21 5.16 -5.78
N THR A 4 -17.03 6.14 -4.89
CA THR A 4 -17.57 7.51 -5.09
C THR A 4 -16.91 8.21 -6.28
N PHE A 5 -15.64 7.92 -6.56
CA PHE A 5 -14.92 8.50 -7.69
C PHE A 5 -15.20 7.77 -9.02
N GLY A 6 -15.81 6.57 -8.97
CA GLY A 6 -16.11 5.76 -10.15
C GLY A 6 -14.85 5.39 -10.93
N LEU A 7 -13.83 4.87 -10.25
CA LEU A 7 -12.53 4.60 -10.87
C LEU A 7 -12.66 3.56 -11.99
N ASN A 8 -13.45 2.51 -11.77
CA ASN A 8 -13.70 1.50 -12.78
C ASN A 8 -14.47 2.07 -13.99
N SER A 9 -15.49 2.90 -13.75
CA SER A 9 -16.27 3.54 -14.84
C SER A 9 -15.46 4.57 -15.63
N ARG A 10 -14.34 5.05 -15.08
CA ARG A 10 -13.36 5.92 -15.75
C ARG A 10 -12.26 5.13 -16.46
N GLY A 11 -12.34 3.79 -16.50
CA GLY A 11 -11.41 2.93 -17.24
C GLY A 11 -10.14 2.56 -16.48
N LEU A 12 -10.06 2.78 -15.16
CA LEU A 12 -8.96 2.22 -14.37
C LEU A 12 -9.21 0.73 -14.14
N ALA A 13 -8.24 -0.10 -14.52
CA ALA A 13 -8.36 -1.56 -14.42
C ALA A 13 -7.77 -2.14 -13.12
N ALA A 14 -6.83 -1.44 -12.48
CA ALA A 14 -6.13 -1.89 -11.27
C ALA A 14 -5.35 -0.73 -10.61
N ALA A 15 -5.03 -0.87 -9.33
CA ALA A 15 -4.23 0.09 -8.56
C ALA A 15 -3.19 -0.62 -7.67
N VAL A 16 -2.09 0.08 -7.37
CA VAL A 16 -1.05 -0.39 -6.44
C VAL A 16 -0.77 0.74 -5.44
N ALA A 17 -0.72 0.42 -4.16
CA ALA A 17 -0.43 1.36 -3.08
C ALA A 17 0.77 0.89 -2.26
N TYR A 18 1.82 1.72 -2.23
CA TYR A 18 3.01 1.52 -1.41
C TYR A 18 2.85 2.30 -0.10
N TYR A 19 3.08 1.61 1.03
CA TYR A 19 3.02 2.14 2.40
C TYR A 19 1.86 3.14 2.63
N PRO A 20 0.60 2.77 2.31
CA PRO A 20 -0.51 3.71 2.42
C PRO A 20 -0.89 3.98 3.88
N GLY A 21 -1.27 5.23 4.16
CA GLY A 21 -1.90 5.63 5.43
C GLY A 21 -3.37 5.21 5.50
N CYS A 22 -3.65 3.90 5.56
CA CYS A 22 -5.03 3.39 5.54
C CYS A 22 -5.88 3.96 6.68
N ASN A 23 -7.15 4.20 6.36
CA ASN A 23 -8.18 4.60 7.30
C ASN A 23 -9.45 3.73 7.10
N PRO A 24 -9.66 2.70 7.93
CA PRO A 24 -10.81 1.79 7.83
C PRO A 24 -12.18 2.48 7.80
N GLN A 25 -12.30 3.68 8.37
CA GLN A 25 -13.55 4.43 8.39
C GLN A 25 -13.87 5.07 7.03
N PHE A 26 -12.86 5.48 6.26
CA PHE A 26 -13.04 6.21 5.00
C PHE A 26 -12.68 5.40 3.76
N ASP A 27 -11.70 4.51 3.87
CA ASP A 27 -11.21 3.63 2.81
C ASP A 27 -12.12 2.41 2.63
N THR A 28 -13.41 2.69 2.60
CA THR A 28 -14.46 1.76 2.26
C THR A 28 -14.64 1.76 0.73
N GLY A 29 -15.22 0.69 0.16
CA GLY A 29 -15.64 0.67 -1.24
C GLY A 29 -14.48 0.79 -2.24
N ILE A 30 -13.50 -0.10 -2.13
CA ILE A 30 -12.46 -0.34 -3.14
C ILE A 30 -13.16 -0.78 -4.44
N ASP A 31 -12.87 -0.07 -5.54
CA ASP A 31 -13.64 -0.16 -6.79
C ASP A 31 -12.91 -0.89 -7.92
N VAL A 32 -11.58 -0.98 -7.80
CA VAL A 32 -10.70 -1.71 -8.72
C VAL A 32 -9.81 -2.66 -7.93
N PRO A 33 -9.32 -3.76 -8.52
CA PRO A 33 -8.30 -4.60 -7.90
C PRO A 33 -7.14 -3.75 -7.36
N LEU A 34 -6.80 -3.95 -6.09
CA LEU A 34 -5.78 -3.21 -5.38
C LEU A 34 -4.69 -4.15 -4.84
N LEU A 35 -3.43 -3.89 -5.20
CA LEU A 35 -2.28 -4.44 -4.51
C LEU A 35 -1.80 -3.43 -3.44
N LEU A 36 -1.78 -3.86 -2.19
CA LEU A 36 -1.28 -3.09 -1.05
C LEU A 36 0.07 -3.67 -0.59
N LEU A 37 1.08 -2.82 -0.49
CA LEU A 37 2.45 -3.20 -0.13
C LEU A 37 2.88 -2.34 1.08
N ALA A 38 2.98 -2.92 2.27
CA ALA A 38 3.25 -2.18 3.50
C ALA A 38 4.39 -2.81 4.32
N GLY A 39 5.12 -1.98 5.07
CA GLY A 39 6.11 -2.44 6.03
C GLY A 39 5.52 -2.57 7.43
N ASP A 40 5.81 -3.66 8.14
CA ASP A 40 5.32 -3.87 9.51
C ASP A 40 6.07 -3.02 10.55
N LYS A 41 7.25 -2.49 10.22
CA LYS A 41 8.00 -1.54 11.07
C LYS A 41 7.73 -0.07 10.72
N ASP A 42 6.80 0.20 9.82
CA ASP A 42 6.42 1.57 9.44
C ASP A 42 5.78 2.32 10.62
N ASP A 43 6.52 3.28 11.16
CA ASP A 43 6.09 4.15 12.27
C ASP A 43 5.31 5.40 11.82
N TRP A 44 5.22 5.64 10.50
CA TRP A 44 4.52 6.78 9.91
C TRP A 44 3.10 6.39 9.54
N THR A 45 2.95 5.28 8.82
CA THR A 45 1.67 4.71 8.39
C THR A 45 1.54 3.27 8.87
N PRO A 46 1.20 3.05 10.16
CA PRO A 46 1.21 1.71 10.75
C PRO A 46 0.32 0.72 10.00
N ALA A 47 0.90 -0.43 9.63
CA ALA A 47 0.28 -1.47 8.82
C ALA A 47 -1.02 -2.06 9.42
N ASP A 48 -1.18 -2.02 10.74
CA ASP A 48 -2.38 -2.50 11.44
C ASP A 48 -3.67 -1.80 10.99
N ARG A 49 -3.57 -0.51 10.62
CA ARG A 49 -4.71 0.21 10.04
C ARG A 49 -5.11 -0.39 8.70
N CYS A 50 -4.14 -0.79 7.89
CA CYS A 50 -4.40 -1.46 6.62
C CYS A 50 -4.95 -2.87 6.84
N ARG A 51 -4.44 -3.63 7.82
CA ARG A 51 -4.99 -4.96 8.18
C ARG A 51 -6.47 -4.84 8.56
N SER A 52 -6.81 -3.85 9.38
CA SER A 52 -8.18 -3.56 9.80
C SER A 52 -9.08 -3.15 8.61
N MET A 53 -8.56 -2.33 7.70
CA MET A 53 -9.28 -1.93 6.49
C MET A 53 -9.52 -3.14 5.57
N VAL A 54 -8.52 -3.98 5.34
CA VAL A 54 -8.64 -5.20 4.50
C VAL A 54 -9.66 -6.17 5.12
N SER A 55 -9.61 -6.41 6.43
CA SER A 55 -10.57 -7.29 7.12
C SER A 55 -12.01 -6.76 7.10
N ALA A 56 -12.18 -5.44 7.00
CA ALA A 56 -13.50 -4.81 6.94
C ALA A 56 -14.11 -4.77 5.53
N GLN A 57 -13.39 -5.21 4.48
CA GLN A 57 -13.92 -5.19 3.12
C GLN A 57 -15.09 -6.17 2.96
N LYS A 58 -16.24 -5.64 2.53
CA LYS A 58 -17.45 -6.44 2.28
C LYS A 58 -17.34 -7.36 1.08
N ARG A 59 -16.50 -6.98 0.10
CA ARG A 59 -16.20 -7.76 -1.10
C ARG A 59 -14.79 -8.34 -0.94
N GLY A 60 -14.70 -9.61 -0.55
CA GLY A 60 -13.42 -10.31 -0.48
C GLY A 60 -12.75 -10.39 -1.87
N GLY A 61 -11.42 -10.47 -1.89
CA GLY A 61 -10.63 -10.69 -3.11
C GLY A 61 -10.37 -9.46 -3.98
N MET A 62 -10.81 -8.27 -3.57
CA MET A 62 -10.47 -7.01 -4.26
C MET A 62 -9.13 -6.42 -3.84
N VAL A 63 -8.62 -6.81 -2.65
CA VAL A 63 -7.36 -6.31 -2.10
C VAL A 63 -6.42 -7.47 -1.87
N ASP A 64 -5.31 -7.49 -2.60
CA ASP A 64 -4.16 -8.34 -2.35
C ASP A 64 -3.18 -7.54 -1.48
N ALA A 65 -2.98 -7.94 -0.22
CA ALA A 65 -2.13 -7.20 0.71
C ALA A 65 -0.88 -8.00 1.10
N ILE A 66 0.29 -7.37 0.97
CA ILE A 66 1.58 -7.91 1.37
C ILE A 66 2.17 -7.01 2.44
N TYR A 67 2.63 -7.66 3.51
CA TYR A 67 3.25 -7.01 4.66
C TYR A 67 4.67 -7.52 4.79
N TYR A 68 5.63 -6.60 4.78
CA TYR A 68 7.06 -6.89 4.90
C TYR A 68 7.49 -6.72 6.36
N PRO A 69 7.85 -7.81 7.07
CA PRO A 69 8.07 -7.77 8.52
C PRO A 69 9.15 -6.79 9.00
N ASP A 70 10.17 -6.56 8.17
CA ASP A 70 11.35 -5.75 8.52
C ASP A 70 11.37 -4.36 7.87
N ALA A 71 10.42 -4.08 6.99
CA ALA A 71 10.40 -2.85 6.21
C ALA A 71 9.78 -1.68 6.98
N TYR A 72 10.36 -0.49 6.77
CA TYR A 72 9.88 0.79 7.27
C TYR A 72 9.13 1.57 6.15
N HIS A 73 8.76 2.82 6.43
CA HIS A 73 8.26 3.72 5.40
C HIS A 73 9.29 3.92 4.28
N SER A 74 8.84 4.11 3.04
CA SER A 74 9.73 4.32 1.87
C SER A 74 10.73 3.17 1.61
N PHE A 75 10.36 1.93 1.94
CA PHE A 75 11.27 0.78 1.85
C PHE A 75 11.80 0.47 0.45
N ASP A 76 11.12 0.93 -0.59
CA ASP A 76 11.47 0.79 -2.00
C ASP A 76 12.50 1.84 -2.49
N SER A 77 12.67 2.93 -1.73
CA SER A 77 13.54 4.03 -2.10
C SER A 77 14.99 3.71 -1.79
N LYS A 78 15.82 3.57 -2.84
CA LYS A 78 17.29 3.35 -2.74
C LYS A 78 18.02 4.59 -2.22
N GLN A 79 17.79 4.92 -0.97
CA GLN A 79 18.34 6.06 -0.25
C GLN A 79 18.90 5.58 1.09
N PRO A 80 19.89 6.28 1.66
CA PRO A 80 20.38 5.98 3.00
C PRO A 80 19.25 6.01 4.04
N ASP A 81 19.44 5.22 5.10
CA ASP A 81 18.62 5.28 6.31
C ASP A 81 18.59 6.73 6.83
N ARG A 82 17.38 7.23 7.02
CA ARG A 82 17.16 8.62 7.43
C ARG A 82 15.91 8.73 8.26
N THR A 83 15.91 9.75 9.11
CA THR A 83 14.75 10.15 9.88
C THR A 83 14.27 11.50 9.38
N VAL A 84 12.96 11.65 9.18
CA VAL A 84 12.36 12.89 8.69
C VAL A 84 11.20 13.34 9.58
N PRO A 85 10.95 14.66 9.70
CA PRO A 85 9.81 15.17 10.45
C PRO A 85 8.50 14.97 9.68
N GLY A 86 7.49 14.43 10.37
CA GLY A 86 6.10 14.36 9.94
C GLY A 86 5.20 15.36 10.67
N ALA A 87 3.90 15.03 10.75
CA ALA A 87 2.91 15.88 11.40
C ALA A 87 3.26 16.14 12.87
N ALA A 88 3.10 17.40 13.30
CA ALA A 88 3.47 17.87 14.64
C ALA A 88 4.95 17.62 15.01
N GLY A 89 5.84 17.48 14.03
CA GLY A 89 7.28 17.29 14.24
C GLY A 89 7.69 15.88 14.70
N ARG A 90 6.74 14.92 14.71
CA ARG A 90 7.07 13.51 15.00
C ARG A 90 8.06 12.98 13.99
N GLN A 91 9.08 12.29 14.48
CA GLN A 91 10.15 11.76 13.64
C GLN A 91 9.77 10.38 13.12
N HIS A 92 10.05 10.13 11.84
CA HIS A 92 9.74 8.88 11.16
C HIS A 92 10.97 8.32 10.47
N ARG A 93 11.22 7.03 10.66
CA ARG A 93 12.39 6.35 10.07
C ARG A 93 12.05 5.78 8.69
N LEU A 94 12.91 6.07 7.72
CA LEU A 94 12.80 5.61 6.34
C LEU A 94 14.03 4.78 6.01
N VAL A 95 13.83 3.53 5.60
CA VAL A 95 14.93 2.56 5.42
C VAL A 95 14.70 1.78 4.14
N TYR A 96 15.66 1.82 3.20
CA TYR A 96 15.65 0.90 2.05
C TYR A 96 15.72 -0.55 2.52
N ASP A 97 14.79 -1.39 2.10
CA ASP A 97 14.77 -2.81 2.43
C ASP A 97 15.23 -3.65 1.24
N THR A 98 16.36 -4.34 1.40
CA THR A 98 16.98 -5.13 0.33
C THR A 98 16.18 -6.38 -0.10
N VAL A 99 15.18 -6.79 0.68
CA VAL A 99 14.30 -7.94 0.40
C VAL A 99 12.93 -7.45 -0.08
N GLY A 100 12.30 -6.56 0.68
CA GLY A 100 10.99 -6.00 0.43
C GLY A 100 10.93 -5.15 -0.83
N ALA A 101 11.95 -4.32 -1.10
CA ALA A 101 11.95 -3.48 -2.29
C ALA A 101 11.90 -4.27 -3.61
N PRO A 102 12.82 -5.23 -3.90
CA PRO A 102 12.77 -5.99 -5.14
C PRO A 102 11.53 -6.90 -5.24
N ASP A 103 11.06 -7.47 -4.13
CA ASP A 103 9.83 -8.27 -4.14
C ASP A 103 8.59 -7.41 -4.43
N ALA A 104 8.47 -6.22 -3.82
CA ALA A 104 7.39 -5.28 -4.07
C ALA A 104 7.34 -4.82 -5.54
N GLU A 105 8.50 -4.54 -6.13
CA GLU A 105 8.61 -4.22 -7.56
C GLU A 105 8.14 -5.39 -8.43
N ALA A 106 8.61 -6.62 -8.13
CA ALA A 106 8.23 -7.81 -8.88
C ALA A 106 6.71 -8.08 -8.81
N ARG A 107 6.11 -7.93 -7.62
CA ARG A 107 4.67 -8.07 -7.42
C ARG A 107 3.88 -7.00 -8.13
N THR A 108 4.36 -5.75 -8.12
CA THR A 108 3.73 -4.64 -8.86
C THR A 108 3.68 -4.94 -10.36
N ARG A 109 4.78 -5.41 -10.93
CA ARG A 109 4.86 -5.79 -12.35
C ARG A 109 3.92 -6.96 -12.66
N ALA A 110 3.93 -8.01 -11.85
CA ALA A 110 3.06 -9.17 -12.02
C ALA A 110 1.57 -8.80 -11.89
N PHE A 111 1.23 -7.94 -10.94
CA PHE A 111 -0.12 -7.47 -10.69
C PHE A 111 -0.65 -6.69 -11.89
N PHE A 112 0.09 -5.68 -12.38
CA PHE A 112 -0.34 -4.95 -13.56
C PHE A 112 -0.34 -5.83 -14.83
N ALA A 113 0.59 -6.77 -14.98
CA ALA A 113 0.57 -7.72 -16.10
C ALA A 113 -0.67 -8.63 -16.09
N LYS A 114 -1.30 -8.85 -14.94
CA LYS A 114 -2.57 -9.60 -14.83
C LYS A 114 -3.78 -8.77 -15.29
N TYR A 115 -3.81 -7.48 -14.95
CA TYR A 115 -5.00 -6.63 -15.13
C TYR A 115 -4.96 -5.68 -16.33
N LEU A 116 -3.78 -5.40 -16.88
CA LEU A 116 -3.60 -4.49 -18.03
C LEU A 116 -3.43 -5.23 -19.36
N ARG A 117 -3.73 -6.53 -19.42
CA ARG A 117 -3.67 -7.28 -20.68
C ARG A 117 -4.76 -6.72 -21.62
N PRO A 118 -4.43 -6.48 -22.91
CA PRO A 118 -5.39 -5.98 -23.89
C PRO A 118 -6.57 -6.92 -24.11
#